data_AF-A0AAD6BHB6-F1
#
_entry.id   AF-A0AAD6BHB6-F1
#
_cell.length_a   1.000
_cell.length_b   1.000
_cell.length_c   1.000
_cell.angle_alpha   90.00
_cell.angle_beta   90.00
_cell.angle_gamma   90.00
#
_symmetry.space_group_name_H-M   'P 1'
#
loop_
_entity.id
_entity.type
_entity.pdbx_description
1 polymer ?
#
loop_
_entity_poly.entity_id
_entity_poly.type
_entity_poly.pdbx_seq_one_letter_code
_entity_poly.pdbx_strand_id
1 'polypeptide(L)'
;MPIDLNVQKLNGLNVGRVLHSNKTCGEIIDHIAHELKKKMAKDITENQRKLCVLVDESTTISGKTVLVVCLRSALADAEPETFFWELIELDGTTADDITKALMECLGRDFNEDFLGQCFVSFACDRASVMLGKRTGVATQLCSKFPSLFVWHCSNQLAVGDVVKEVSGLNHFQIFFDKLYSLFHASPKNQRQLAQCAQAVGQRLLVIGRVLSIRWVASSERSVRAVWENYRVLHDHFTNAANDTSRDSRDRAKYKGLDDVLTSATFVSNLGLMYDALTELSDLSRQLQKREMTLPTADRLLTREIRVFESMVTMPGPHMTTVHTALAEKSFKGVALRENGRLVQIHAGQFFRSMVENLRHRMTSTTSSHVSTREIPLHGREARDNQLIQDMKVIHPGSWPEEELDVQYGDVEVLRLCEVLKVDRRETVQGFREYKETRASRTPAAMEPLLKAVRTIAVSTTPVSSYAFPLQIGISKTDSFLKLMVMAHYFYPANYRQHGRDDM
;
A
#
# COMPACT_ATOMS: atom_id res chain seq x y z
N MET A 1 -30.98 0.27 -23.35
CA MET A 1 -30.79 -1.18 -23.16
C MET A 1 -29.39 -1.52 -23.65
N PRO A 2 -28.59 -2.33 -22.92
CA PRO A 2 -27.35 -2.91 -23.44
C PRO A 2 -27.59 -3.53 -24.82
N ILE A 3 -26.65 -3.33 -25.76
CA ILE A 3 -26.77 -3.80 -27.15
C ILE A 3 -27.02 -5.32 -27.18
N ASP A 4 -26.40 -6.06 -26.27
CA ASP A 4 -26.51 -7.51 -26.18
C ASP A 4 -27.94 -7.98 -25.84
N LEU A 5 -28.65 -7.24 -24.98
CA LEU A 5 -30.05 -7.55 -24.64
C LEU A 5 -31.01 -7.28 -25.81
N ASN A 6 -30.70 -6.31 -26.67
CA ASN A 6 -31.46 -6.07 -27.90
C ASN A 6 -31.26 -7.20 -28.91
N VAL A 7 -30.02 -7.68 -29.08
CA VAL A 7 -29.71 -8.82 -29.96
C VAL A 7 -30.44 -10.09 -29.49
N GLN A 8 -30.47 -10.36 -28.18
CA GLN A 8 -31.20 -11.52 -27.66
C GLN A 8 -32.72 -11.38 -27.84
N LYS A 9 -33.30 -10.19 -27.66
CA LYS A 9 -34.72 -9.94 -27.98
C LYS A 9 -35.03 -10.19 -29.46
N LEU A 10 -34.16 -9.73 -30.36
CA LEU A 10 -34.31 -9.94 -31.81
C LEU A 10 -34.22 -11.43 -32.19
N ASN A 11 -33.47 -12.23 -31.43
CA ASN A 11 -33.38 -13.68 -31.58
C ASN A 11 -34.54 -14.45 -30.91
N GLY A 12 -35.61 -13.76 -30.46
CA GLY A 12 -36.80 -14.39 -29.90
C GLY A 12 -36.69 -14.85 -28.44
N LEU A 13 -35.60 -14.52 -27.75
CA LEU A 13 -35.41 -14.86 -26.33
C LEU A 13 -36.25 -13.94 -25.43
N ASN A 14 -37.08 -14.53 -24.57
CA ASN A 14 -37.81 -13.81 -23.54
C ASN A 14 -36.88 -13.42 -22.39
N VAL A 15 -36.30 -12.22 -22.48
CA VAL A 15 -35.37 -11.66 -21.49
C VAL A 15 -36.06 -11.00 -20.28
N GLY A 16 -37.37 -11.23 -20.07
CA GLY A 16 -38.14 -10.66 -18.95
C GLY A 16 -38.27 -9.13 -18.99
N ARG A 17 -38.77 -8.54 -17.89
CA ARG A 17 -38.93 -7.07 -17.71
C ARG A 17 -38.02 -6.47 -16.60
N VAL A 18 -37.39 -7.32 -15.79
CA VAL A 18 -36.55 -6.92 -14.65
C VAL A 18 -35.10 -6.79 -15.11
N LEU A 19 -34.35 -5.81 -14.59
CA LEU A 19 -32.94 -5.50 -14.92
C LEU A 19 -32.68 -4.82 -16.29
N HIS A 20 -33.72 -4.30 -16.97
CA HIS A 20 -33.55 -3.61 -18.27
C HIS A 20 -33.21 -2.13 -18.13
N SER A 21 -33.33 -1.58 -16.92
CA SER A 21 -33.05 -0.18 -16.59
C SER A 21 -31.92 -0.09 -15.57
N ASN A 22 -30.96 0.81 -15.81
CA ASN A 22 -29.87 1.07 -14.86
C ASN A 22 -30.40 1.51 -13.48
N LYS A 23 -31.57 2.18 -13.47
CA LYS A 23 -32.23 2.63 -12.25
C LYS A 23 -32.69 1.44 -11.40
N THR A 24 -33.41 0.49 -11.98
CA THR A 24 -33.89 -0.72 -11.29
C THR A 24 -32.72 -1.58 -10.82
N CYS A 25 -31.66 -1.72 -11.63
CA CYS A 25 -30.46 -2.41 -11.19
C CYS A 25 -29.80 -1.72 -9.98
N GLY A 26 -29.71 -0.38 -10.01
CA GLY A 26 -29.21 0.41 -8.88
C GLY A 26 -30.03 0.19 -7.61
N GLU A 27 -31.35 0.29 -7.69
CA GLU A 27 -32.27 0.08 -6.56
C GLU A 27 -32.15 -1.32 -5.96
N ILE A 28 -32.03 -2.36 -6.78
CA ILE A 28 -31.82 -3.74 -6.31
C ILE A 28 -30.49 -3.88 -5.57
N ILE A 29 -29.41 -3.34 -6.14
CA ILE A 29 -28.08 -3.38 -5.52
C ILE A 29 -28.09 -2.62 -4.20
N ASP A 30 -28.73 -1.44 -4.17
CA ASP A 30 -28.86 -0.62 -2.97
C ASP A 30 -29.62 -1.36 -1.87
N HIS A 31 -30.72 -2.02 -2.21
CA HIS A 31 -31.48 -2.83 -1.25
C HIS A 31 -30.67 -4.00 -0.69
N ILE A 32 -30.00 -4.77 -1.56
CA ILE A 32 -29.20 -5.91 -1.11
C ILE A 32 -28.02 -5.44 -0.24
N ALA A 33 -27.34 -4.37 -0.64
CA ALA A 33 -26.24 -3.81 0.14
C ALA A 33 -26.70 -3.30 1.52
N HIS A 34 -27.89 -2.68 1.58
CA HIS A 34 -28.49 -2.27 2.84
C HIS A 34 -28.77 -3.46 3.76
N GLU A 35 -29.39 -4.53 3.26
CA GLU A 35 -29.68 -5.74 4.05
C GLU A 35 -28.40 -6.46 4.50
N LEU A 36 -27.38 -6.53 3.63
CA LEU A 36 -26.07 -7.09 3.98
C LEU A 36 -25.39 -6.27 5.08
N LYS A 37 -25.32 -4.94 4.93
CA LYS A 37 -24.74 -4.04 5.93
C LYS A 37 -25.43 -4.20 7.28
N LYS A 38 -26.77 -4.26 7.29
CA LYS A 38 -27.57 -4.49 8.50
C LYS A 38 -27.25 -5.84 9.16
N LYS A 39 -27.14 -6.92 8.36
CA LYS A 39 -26.77 -8.25 8.88
C LYS A 39 -25.36 -8.26 9.47
N MET A 40 -24.41 -7.59 8.82
CA MET A 40 -23.03 -7.47 9.31
C MET A 40 -22.96 -6.63 10.59
N ALA A 41 -23.62 -5.48 10.63
CA ALA A 41 -23.71 -4.65 11.84
C ALA A 41 -24.29 -5.43 13.02
N LYS A 42 -25.35 -6.20 12.78
CA LYS A 42 -25.99 -7.07 13.77
C LYS A 42 -25.02 -8.14 14.29
N ASP A 43 -24.36 -8.88 13.39
CA ASP A 43 -23.37 -9.89 13.77
C ASP A 43 -22.18 -9.31 14.57
N ILE A 44 -21.70 -8.12 14.19
CA ILE A 44 -20.62 -7.41 14.89
C ILE A 44 -21.04 -7.01 16.31
N THR A 45 -22.24 -6.46 16.44
CA THR A 45 -22.75 -5.91 17.72
C THR A 45 -23.18 -7.00 18.69
N GLU A 46 -23.97 -7.97 18.25
CA GLU A 46 -24.48 -9.06 19.11
C GLU A 46 -23.37 -9.96 19.64
N ASN A 47 -22.31 -10.19 18.85
CA ASN A 47 -21.19 -11.04 19.25
C ASN A 47 -19.97 -10.25 19.77
N GLN A 48 -20.13 -8.95 20.05
CA GLN A 48 -19.05 -8.08 20.54
C GLN A 48 -17.74 -8.18 19.73
N ARG A 49 -17.87 -8.31 18.40
CA ARG A 49 -16.72 -8.53 17.51
C ARG A 49 -15.85 -7.28 17.48
N LYS A 50 -14.54 -7.47 17.58
CA LYS A 50 -13.58 -6.36 17.51
C LYS A 50 -13.61 -5.72 16.12
N LEU A 51 -13.35 -4.42 16.10
CA LEU A 51 -13.40 -3.57 14.92
C LEU A 51 -12.08 -2.83 14.74
N CYS A 52 -11.54 -2.92 13.52
CA CYS A 52 -10.57 -1.96 13.01
C CYS A 52 -11.24 -1.10 11.95
N VAL A 53 -11.09 0.23 12.05
CA VAL A 53 -11.59 1.19 11.07
C VAL A 53 -10.43 1.65 10.22
N LEU A 54 -10.53 1.46 8.90
CA LEU A 54 -9.54 1.92 7.94
C LEU A 54 -10.15 3.03 7.09
N VAL A 55 -9.40 4.12 6.91
CA VAL A 55 -9.86 5.27 6.11
C VAL A 55 -8.78 5.74 5.14
N ASP A 56 -9.23 6.26 4.00
CA ASP A 56 -8.40 6.89 2.98
C ASP A 56 -9.18 8.05 2.36
N GLU A 57 -8.51 9.17 2.11
CA GLU A 57 -9.11 10.31 1.42
C GLU A 57 -8.87 10.19 -0.08
N SER A 58 -9.91 10.43 -0.86
CA SER A 58 -9.81 10.47 -2.32
C SER A 58 -10.58 11.65 -2.89
N THR A 59 -10.31 11.95 -4.15
CA THR A 59 -11.04 12.96 -4.92
C THR A 59 -11.78 12.28 -6.05
N THR A 60 -13.07 12.57 -6.16
CA THR A 60 -13.91 12.13 -7.28
C THR A 60 -13.52 12.86 -8.57
N ILE A 61 -13.92 12.32 -9.73
CA ILE A 61 -13.72 12.98 -11.03
C ILE A 61 -14.33 14.40 -11.07
N SER A 62 -15.44 14.61 -10.35
CA SER A 62 -16.10 15.92 -10.20
C SER A 62 -15.38 16.88 -9.26
N GLY A 63 -14.22 16.51 -8.73
CA GLY A 63 -13.41 17.35 -7.83
C GLY A 63 -13.89 17.38 -6.38
N LYS A 64 -14.87 16.55 -6.00
CA LYS A 64 -15.34 16.44 -4.61
C LYS A 64 -14.45 15.53 -3.80
N THR A 65 -14.13 15.94 -2.58
CA THR A 65 -13.39 15.10 -1.62
C THR A 65 -14.31 14.09 -0.96
N VAL A 66 -13.84 12.85 -0.85
CA VAL A 66 -14.57 11.75 -0.24
C VAL A 66 -13.69 10.98 0.73
N LEU A 67 -14.29 10.48 1.81
CA LEU A 67 -13.67 9.56 2.75
C LEU A 67 -14.15 8.14 2.45
N VAL A 68 -13.23 7.26 2.09
CA VAL A 68 -13.52 5.84 1.96
C VAL A 68 -13.38 5.20 3.34
N VAL A 69 -14.45 4.60 3.85
CA VAL A 69 -14.46 3.91 5.14
C VAL A 69 -14.55 2.40 4.90
N CYS A 70 -13.59 1.66 5.43
CA CYS A 70 -13.62 0.20 5.48
C CYS A 70 -13.56 -0.26 6.93
N LEU A 71 -14.20 -1.38 7.22
CA LEU A 71 -14.08 -2.06 8.50
C LEU A 71 -13.31 -3.36 8.32
N ARG A 72 -12.58 -3.77 9.36
CA ARG A 72 -12.01 -5.10 9.49
C ARG A 72 -12.55 -5.74 10.76
N SER A 73 -13.13 -6.93 10.61
CA SER A 73 -13.74 -7.69 11.71
C SER A 73 -13.88 -9.17 11.36
N ALA A 74 -14.00 -10.02 12.37
CA ALA A 74 -14.09 -11.48 12.27
C ALA A 74 -15.56 -11.93 12.14
N LEU A 75 -16.19 -11.70 10.99
CA LEU A 75 -17.61 -12.02 10.76
C LEU A 75 -17.88 -13.52 10.75
N ALA A 76 -19.04 -13.95 11.27
CA ALA A 76 -19.48 -15.35 11.29
C ALA A 76 -18.40 -16.34 11.78
N ASP A 77 -17.62 -15.91 12.79
CA ASP A 77 -16.53 -16.65 13.44
C ASP A 77 -15.34 -17.05 12.56
N ALA A 78 -15.29 -16.51 11.34
CA ALA A 78 -14.15 -16.63 10.44
C ALA A 78 -12.97 -15.74 10.86
N GLU A 79 -11.87 -15.82 10.11
CA GLU A 79 -10.74 -14.91 10.26
C GLU A 79 -11.14 -13.46 9.93
N PRO A 80 -10.55 -12.44 10.58
CA PRO A 80 -10.85 -11.05 10.29
C PRO A 80 -10.60 -10.69 8.83
N GLU A 81 -11.62 -10.15 8.16
CA GLU A 81 -11.54 -9.66 6.80
C GLU A 81 -11.85 -8.17 6.74
N THR A 82 -11.25 -7.48 5.75
CA THR A 82 -11.52 -6.07 5.49
C THR A 82 -12.58 -5.93 4.41
N PHE A 83 -13.63 -5.18 4.69
CA PHE A 83 -14.72 -4.93 3.78
C PHE A 83 -15.05 -3.43 3.72
N PHE A 84 -15.52 -2.99 2.56
CA PHE A 84 -16.02 -1.63 2.38
C PHE A 84 -17.26 -1.41 3.25
N TRP A 85 -17.32 -0.26 3.91
CA TRP A 85 -18.44 0.10 4.78
C TRP A 85 -19.25 1.26 4.22
N GLU A 86 -18.57 2.33 3.82
CA GLU A 86 -19.23 3.51 3.31
C GLU A 86 -18.27 4.43 2.56
N LEU A 87 -18.82 5.21 1.63
CA LEU A 87 -18.15 6.31 0.97
C LEU A 87 -18.85 7.61 1.40
N ILE A 88 -18.13 8.46 2.11
CA ILE A 88 -18.68 9.69 2.66
C ILE A 88 -18.21 10.86 1.81
N GLU A 89 -19.14 11.66 1.29
CA GLU A 89 -18.81 12.96 0.70
C GLU A 89 -18.50 13.94 1.84
N LEU A 90 -17.33 14.59 1.79
CA LEU A 90 -16.88 15.50 2.83
C LEU A 90 -17.19 16.95 2.44
N ASP A 91 -17.88 17.67 3.33
CA ASP A 91 -18.12 19.12 3.18
C ASP A 91 -16.83 19.94 3.45
N GLY A 92 -15.88 19.37 4.20
CA GLY A 92 -14.59 19.97 4.53
C GLY A 92 -13.52 18.90 4.78
N THR A 93 -12.26 19.29 4.61
CA THR A 93 -11.10 18.38 4.74
C THR A 93 -10.28 18.64 6.01
N THR A 94 -10.87 19.32 7.00
CA THR A 94 -10.22 19.49 8.29
C THR A 94 -10.35 18.21 9.12
N ALA A 95 -9.49 18.07 10.12
CA ALA A 95 -9.57 16.91 11.02
C ALA A 95 -10.89 16.87 11.82
N ASP A 96 -11.48 18.02 12.13
CA ASP A 96 -12.77 18.12 12.81
C ASP A 96 -13.90 17.63 11.90
N ASP A 97 -13.91 18.08 10.64
CA ASP A 97 -14.92 17.67 9.63
C ASP A 97 -14.86 16.15 9.40
N ILE A 98 -13.66 15.60 9.22
CA ILE A 98 -13.46 14.17 8.99
C ILE A 98 -13.84 13.35 10.22
N THR A 99 -13.45 13.79 11.42
CA THR A 99 -13.79 13.09 12.67
C THR A 99 -15.29 13.08 12.88
N LYS A 100 -15.96 14.21 12.67
CA LYS A 100 -17.41 14.32 12.77
C LYS A 100 -18.11 13.39 11.77
N ALA A 101 -17.74 13.47 10.49
CA ALA A 101 -18.33 12.65 9.45
C ALA A 101 -18.12 11.13 9.70
N LEU A 102 -16.94 10.74 10.18
CA LEU A 102 -16.64 9.36 10.54
C LEU A 102 -17.49 8.88 11.73
N MET A 103 -17.60 9.70 12.78
CA MET A 103 -18.38 9.35 13.97
C MET A 103 -19.88 9.29 13.67
N GLU A 104 -20.40 10.17 12.82
CA GLU A 104 -21.79 10.09 12.33
C GLU A 104 -22.03 8.83 11.48
N CYS A 105 -21.07 8.46 10.63
CA CYS A 105 -21.15 7.23 9.83
C CYS A 105 -21.20 5.98 10.72
N LEU A 106 -20.28 5.85 11.67
CA LEU A 106 -20.21 4.72 12.60
C LEU A 106 -21.42 4.70 13.56
N GLY A 107 -21.85 5.87 14.03
CA GLY A 107 -22.94 6.03 14.99
C GLY A 107 -24.32 5.56 14.51
N ARG A 108 -24.51 5.39 13.20
CA ARG A 108 -25.75 4.83 12.62
C ARG A 108 -25.94 3.34 12.91
N ASP A 109 -24.83 2.61 12.99
CA ASP A 109 -24.84 1.15 13.13
C ASP A 109 -24.21 0.68 14.46
N PHE A 110 -23.39 1.52 15.09
CA PHE A 110 -22.64 1.20 16.30
C PHE A 110 -22.80 2.31 17.35
N ASN A 111 -23.39 1.97 18.51
CA ASN A 111 -23.50 2.92 19.61
C ASN A 111 -22.13 3.18 20.28
N GLU A 112 -22.07 4.25 21.07
CA GLU A 112 -20.82 4.70 21.68
C GLU A 112 -20.23 3.70 22.69
N ASP A 113 -21.08 3.03 23.46
CA ASP A 113 -20.65 2.00 24.43
C ASP A 113 -19.97 0.81 23.73
N PHE A 114 -20.58 0.35 22.63
CA PHE A 114 -20.02 -0.71 21.80
C PHE A 114 -18.68 -0.27 21.18
N LEU A 115 -18.60 0.94 20.62
CA LEU A 115 -17.35 1.47 20.08
C LEU A 115 -16.28 1.55 21.17
N GLY A 116 -16.62 1.98 22.39
CA GLY A 116 -15.69 2.01 23.52
C GLY A 116 -15.10 0.65 23.89
N GLN A 117 -15.80 -0.45 23.62
CA GLN A 117 -15.37 -1.82 23.95
C GLN A 117 -14.74 -2.57 22.76
N CYS A 118 -15.17 -2.25 21.54
CA CYS A 118 -14.88 -3.06 20.35
C CYS A 118 -14.08 -2.31 19.28
N PHE A 119 -14.01 -0.98 19.30
CA PHE A 119 -13.16 -0.21 18.37
C PHE A 119 -11.70 -0.26 18.85
N VAL A 120 -10.97 -1.28 18.40
CA VAL A 120 -9.63 -1.59 18.92
C VAL A 120 -8.50 -0.92 18.15
N SER A 121 -8.71 -0.60 16.86
CA SER A 121 -7.66 0.07 16.08
C SER A 121 -8.16 0.92 14.93
N PHE A 122 -7.43 1.99 14.62
CA PHE A 122 -7.68 2.90 13.52
C PHE A 122 -6.48 2.93 12.59
N ALA A 123 -6.72 2.75 11.28
CA ALA A 123 -5.68 2.76 10.25
C ALA A 123 -5.94 3.84 9.20
N CYS A 124 -4.94 4.67 8.92
CA CYS A 124 -5.05 5.76 7.95
C CYS A 124 -3.73 6.00 7.19
N ASP A 125 -3.77 6.91 6.22
CA ASP A 125 -2.57 7.43 5.58
C ASP A 125 -1.79 8.36 6.53
N ARG A 126 -0.60 8.80 6.12
CA ARG A 126 0.27 9.64 6.95
C ARG A 126 0.01 11.14 6.78
N ALA A 127 -1.17 11.54 6.30
CA ALA A 127 -1.50 12.95 6.14
C ALA A 127 -1.52 13.67 7.50
N SER A 128 -1.11 14.94 7.53
CA SER A 128 -1.10 15.75 8.76
C SER A 128 -2.49 15.93 9.36
N VAL A 129 -3.53 15.94 8.52
CA VAL A 129 -4.93 15.97 8.95
C VAL A 129 -5.31 14.69 9.70
N MET A 130 -4.77 13.53 9.31
CA MET A 130 -5.09 12.25 9.95
C MET A 130 -4.28 12.03 11.23
N LEU A 131 -2.98 12.32 11.21
CA LEU A 131 -2.03 12.00 12.28
C LEU A 131 -1.42 13.22 13.00
N GLY A 132 -2.04 14.40 12.84
CA GLY A 132 -1.62 15.61 13.52
C GLY A 132 -1.62 15.45 15.05
N LYS A 133 -0.50 15.79 15.70
CA LYS A 133 -0.29 15.58 17.15
C LYS A 133 -1.31 16.25 18.07
N ARG A 134 -1.89 17.38 17.64
CA ARG A 134 -2.80 18.19 18.47
C ARG A 134 -4.26 18.07 18.02
N THR A 135 -4.49 18.12 16.72
CA THR A 135 -5.83 18.24 16.15
C THR A 135 -6.14 17.15 15.14
N GLY A 136 -5.21 16.23 14.83
CA GLY A 136 -5.45 15.21 13.82
C GLY A 136 -6.56 14.23 14.19
N VAL A 137 -7.20 13.62 13.19
CA VAL A 137 -8.32 12.68 13.38
C VAL A 137 -8.00 11.59 14.40
N ALA A 138 -6.82 10.96 14.30
CA ALA A 138 -6.39 9.93 15.24
C ALA A 138 -6.27 10.46 16.68
N THR A 139 -5.81 11.70 16.85
CA THR A 139 -5.71 12.36 18.16
C THR A 139 -7.09 12.59 18.76
N GLN A 140 -8.05 13.06 17.96
CA GLN A 140 -9.43 13.28 18.41
C GLN A 140 -10.13 11.96 18.77
N LEU A 141 -10.03 10.94 17.91
CA LEU A 141 -10.61 9.62 18.15
C LEU A 141 -10.10 9.00 19.45
N CYS A 142 -8.82 9.16 19.74
CA CYS A 142 -8.26 8.60 20.97
C CYS A 142 -8.55 9.41 22.24
N SER A 143 -8.92 10.68 22.09
CA SER A 143 -9.50 11.44 23.21
C SER A 143 -10.83 10.79 23.64
N LYS A 144 -11.62 10.33 22.65
CA LYS A 144 -12.90 9.62 22.86
C LYS A 144 -12.71 8.15 23.25
N PHE A 145 -11.71 7.49 22.68
CA PHE A 145 -11.41 6.07 22.88
C PHE A 145 -9.94 5.87 23.30
N PRO A 146 -9.60 6.01 24.60
CA PRO A 146 -8.21 6.04 25.06
C PRO A 146 -7.38 4.77 24.81
N SER A 147 -8.04 3.62 24.61
CA SER A 147 -7.40 2.32 24.30
C SER A 147 -7.21 2.08 22.80
N LEU A 148 -7.62 3.02 21.93
CA LEU A 148 -7.56 2.88 20.49
C LEU A 148 -6.11 2.88 19.99
N PHE A 149 -5.71 1.79 19.36
CA PHE A 149 -4.41 1.66 18.70
C PHE A 149 -4.44 2.34 17.33
N VAL A 150 -3.48 3.23 17.06
CA VAL A 150 -3.42 3.97 15.79
C VAL A 150 -2.28 3.42 14.96
N TRP A 151 -2.61 2.83 13.81
CA TRP A 151 -1.64 2.38 12.82
C TRP A 151 -1.69 3.27 11.58
N HIS A 152 -0.58 3.37 10.88
CA HIS A 152 -0.52 4.11 9.62
C HIS A 152 0.30 3.32 8.60
N CYS A 153 -0.06 3.46 7.32
CA CYS A 153 0.57 2.71 6.25
C CYS A 153 2.05 3.13 6.07
N SER A 154 2.98 2.29 6.55
CA SER A 154 4.39 2.64 6.72
C SER A 154 5.23 2.63 5.43
N ASN A 155 4.85 1.83 4.42
CA ASN A 155 5.80 1.35 3.40
C ASN A 155 5.90 2.17 2.09
N GLN A 156 4.83 2.81 1.61
CA GLN A 156 4.83 3.37 0.24
C GLN A 156 5.55 4.72 0.09
N LEU A 157 5.88 5.38 1.20
CA LEU A 157 6.36 6.77 1.19
C LEU A 157 7.83 6.94 1.64
N ALA A 158 8.53 5.87 2.05
CA ALA A 158 9.92 5.98 2.49
C ALA A 158 10.85 6.51 1.38
N VAL A 159 10.67 6.06 0.13
CA VAL A 159 11.43 6.55 -1.03
C VAL A 159 11.16 8.03 -1.29
N GLY A 160 9.89 8.44 -1.21
CA GLY A 160 9.48 9.81 -1.54
C GLY A 160 10.11 10.88 -0.63
N ASP A 161 10.43 10.52 0.62
CA ASP A 161 11.10 11.43 1.55
C ASP A 161 12.62 11.43 1.35
N VAL A 162 13.23 10.26 1.07
CA VAL A 162 14.66 10.17 0.70
C VAL A 162 14.96 11.00 -0.56
N VAL A 163 14.01 11.07 -1.51
CA VAL A 163 14.11 11.91 -2.71
C VAL A 163 14.28 13.39 -2.40
N LYS A 164 13.70 13.87 -1.30
CA LYS A 164 13.82 15.28 -0.88
C LYS A 164 15.17 15.57 -0.22
N GLU A 165 15.83 14.55 0.32
CA GLU A 165 17.05 14.68 1.13
C GLU A 165 18.34 14.43 0.33
N VAL A 166 18.28 13.61 -0.72
CA VAL A 166 19.47 13.17 -1.47
C VAL A 166 19.61 13.88 -2.81
N SER A 167 20.69 14.66 -2.95
CA SER A 167 21.05 15.35 -4.19
C SER A 167 21.25 14.40 -5.37
N GLY A 168 20.82 14.79 -6.57
CA GLY A 168 20.93 13.98 -7.80
C GLY A 168 19.66 13.24 -8.19
N LEU A 169 18.75 12.99 -7.24
CA LEU A 169 17.46 12.33 -7.52
C LEU A 169 16.52 13.18 -8.37
N ASN A 170 16.60 14.52 -8.28
CA ASN A 170 15.83 15.42 -9.13
C ASN A 170 16.17 15.24 -10.63
N HIS A 171 17.46 15.10 -10.98
CA HIS A 171 17.86 14.89 -12.38
C HIS A 171 17.39 13.52 -12.89
N PHE A 172 17.45 12.49 -12.03
CA PHE A 172 16.92 11.16 -12.33
C PHE A 172 15.41 11.21 -12.59
N GLN A 173 14.63 11.85 -11.69
CA GLN A 173 13.19 12.00 -11.84
C GLN A 173 12.81 12.75 -13.13
N ILE A 174 13.46 13.88 -13.40
CA ILE A 174 13.23 14.68 -14.61
C ILE A 174 13.46 13.85 -15.88
N PHE A 175 14.48 12.99 -15.89
CA PHE A 175 14.72 12.11 -17.03
C PHE A 175 13.56 11.13 -17.26
N PHE A 176 13.08 10.46 -16.21
CA PHE A 176 11.93 9.57 -16.30
C PHE A 176 10.64 10.30 -16.71
N ASP A 177 10.41 11.52 -16.22
CA ASP A 177 9.25 12.33 -16.62
C ASP A 177 9.31 12.72 -18.10
N LYS A 178 10.51 12.98 -18.65
CA LYS A 178 10.72 13.20 -20.08
C LYS A 178 10.44 11.94 -20.89
N LEU A 179 10.92 10.77 -20.45
CA LEU A 179 10.63 9.49 -21.11
C LEU A 179 9.13 9.19 -21.13
N TYR A 180 8.48 9.34 -19.97
CA TYR A 180 7.03 9.17 -19.85
C TYR A 180 6.30 10.10 -20.80
N SER A 181 6.62 11.39 -20.81
CA SER A 181 5.97 12.37 -21.70
C SER A 181 6.23 12.04 -23.17
N LEU A 182 7.43 11.56 -23.51
CA LEU A 182 7.82 11.23 -24.88
C LEU A 182 7.05 10.04 -25.45
N PHE A 183 6.87 8.98 -24.66
CA PHE A 183 6.25 7.74 -25.11
C PHE A 183 4.77 7.66 -24.78
N HIS A 184 4.31 8.19 -23.65
CA HIS A 184 2.89 8.18 -23.30
C HIS A 184 2.07 9.15 -24.17
N ALA A 185 2.63 10.33 -24.51
CA ALA A 185 1.88 11.34 -25.28
C ALA A 185 1.95 11.15 -26.80
N SER A 186 2.79 10.24 -27.31
CA SER A 186 3.02 10.10 -28.76
C SER A 186 2.95 8.65 -29.23
N PRO A 187 1.83 8.22 -29.84
CA PRO A 187 1.70 6.92 -30.50
C PRO A 187 2.72 6.70 -31.62
N LYS A 188 3.23 7.79 -32.23
CA LYS A 188 4.31 7.72 -33.22
C LYS A 188 5.61 7.25 -32.56
N ASN A 189 6.00 7.83 -31.44
CA ASN A 189 7.22 7.46 -30.73
C ASN A 189 7.14 6.04 -30.17
N GLN A 190 5.97 5.61 -29.69
CA GLN A 190 5.75 4.21 -29.29
C GLN A 190 5.99 3.24 -30.43
N ARG A 191 5.46 3.51 -31.63
CA ARG A 191 5.68 2.68 -32.82
C ARG A 191 7.15 2.65 -33.24
N GLN A 192 7.83 3.80 -33.21
CA GLN A 192 9.26 3.87 -33.54
C GLN A 192 10.13 3.12 -32.53
N LEU A 193 9.80 3.19 -31.24
CA LEU A 193 10.46 2.40 -30.21
C LEU A 193 10.22 0.90 -30.41
N ALA A 194 8.99 0.50 -30.76
CA ALA A 194 8.65 -0.89 -31.05
C ALA A 194 9.41 -1.44 -32.27
N GLN A 195 9.62 -0.63 -33.30
CA GLN A 195 10.46 -1.00 -34.45
C GLN A 195 11.92 -1.26 -34.04
N CYS A 196 12.49 -0.40 -33.19
CA CYS A 196 13.84 -0.62 -32.65
C CYS A 196 13.90 -1.91 -31.83
N ALA A 197 12.87 -2.18 -31.01
CA ALA A 197 12.79 -3.39 -30.21
C ALA A 197 12.72 -4.66 -31.06
N GLN A 198 11.95 -4.64 -32.15
CA GLN A 198 11.89 -5.74 -33.12
C GLN A 198 13.25 -6.00 -33.77
N ALA A 199 13.99 -4.95 -34.12
CA ALA A 199 15.31 -5.07 -34.74
C ALA A 199 16.34 -5.77 -33.84
N VAL A 200 16.20 -5.63 -32.51
CA VAL A 200 17.08 -6.32 -31.53
C VAL A 200 16.44 -7.57 -30.91
N GLY A 201 15.26 -7.99 -31.38
CA GLY A 201 14.55 -9.18 -30.89
C GLY A 201 14.05 -9.06 -29.44
N GLN A 202 13.78 -7.84 -28.96
CA GLN A 202 13.45 -7.57 -27.56
C GLN A 202 11.97 -7.24 -27.35
N ARG A 203 11.39 -7.75 -26.26
CA ARG A 203 10.05 -7.35 -25.79
C ARG A 203 10.13 -6.06 -24.98
N LEU A 204 9.36 -5.04 -25.37
CA LEU A 204 9.30 -3.77 -24.65
C LEU A 204 8.52 -3.87 -23.34
N LEU A 205 9.11 -3.31 -22.29
CA LEU A 205 8.39 -2.97 -21.06
C LEU A 205 7.87 -1.52 -21.12
N VAL A 206 6.72 -1.27 -20.48
CA VAL A 206 6.10 0.06 -20.44
C VAL A 206 6.83 0.96 -19.45
N ILE A 207 7.26 2.14 -19.90
CA ILE A 207 7.94 3.15 -19.08
C ILE A 207 6.88 4.06 -18.45
N GLY A 208 6.76 4.02 -17.13
CA GLY A 208 5.93 4.93 -16.34
C GLY A 208 6.73 6.10 -15.75
N ARG A 209 6.10 6.81 -14.82
CA ARG A 209 6.79 7.78 -13.95
C ARG A 209 7.50 7.08 -12.79
N VAL A 210 8.44 7.78 -12.16
CA VAL A 210 9.18 7.33 -10.96
C VAL A 210 9.04 8.43 -9.89
N LEU A 211 9.01 8.03 -8.62
CA LEU A 211 8.99 8.94 -7.45
C LEU A 211 7.74 9.85 -7.39
N SER A 212 6.72 9.58 -8.22
CA SER A 212 5.39 10.13 -8.01
C SER A 212 4.82 9.53 -6.72
N ILE A 213 4.40 10.41 -5.81
CA ILE A 213 4.11 10.30 -4.37
C ILE A 213 3.44 9.01 -3.87
N ARG A 214 2.90 8.11 -4.70
CA ARG A 214 1.97 7.08 -4.25
C ARG A 214 2.40 5.62 -4.40
N TRP A 215 3.35 5.23 -5.26
CA TRP A 215 3.62 3.78 -5.46
C TRP A 215 5.07 3.41 -5.80
N VAL A 216 5.79 2.84 -4.82
CA VAL A 216 7.14 2.24 -4.97
C VAL A 216 7.16 1.19 -6.10
N ALA A 217 6.17 0.29 -6.14
CA ALA A 217 6.07 -0.74 -7.17
C ALA A 217 5.83 -0.17 -8.59
N SER A 218 5.28 1.03 -8.71
CA SER A 218 5.21 1.71 -10.02
C SER A 218 6.58 2.26 -10.42
N SER A 219 7.33 2.80 -9.46
CA SER A 219 8.68 3.32 -9.69
C SER A 219 9.65 2.20 -10.06
N GLU A 220 9.60 1.07 -9.37
CA GLU A 220 10.39 -0.13 -9.68
C GLU A 220 10.12 -0.60 -11.12
N ARG A 221 8.85 -0.76 -11.52
CA ARG A 221 8.49 -1.17 -12.89
C ARG A 221 9.03 -0.21 -13.95
N SER A 222 8.96 1.10 -13.72
CA SER A 222 9.50 2.10 -14.64
C SER A 222 11.02 2.00 -14.75
N VAL A 223 11.73 1.88 -13.62
CA VAL A 223 13.19 1.73 -13.59
C VAL A 223 13.61 0.44 -14.29
N ARG A 224 12.93 -0.68 -14.00
CA ARG A 224 13.09 -1.95 -14.71
C ARG A 224 12.86 -1.79 -16.20
N ALA A 225 11.84 -1.04 -16.63
CA ALA A 225 11.58 -0.84 -18.05
C ALA A 225 12.72 -0.09 -18.75
N VAL A 226 13.32 0.93 -18.13
CA VAL A 226 14.50 1.61 -18.67
C VAL A 226 15.73 0.70 -18.64
N TRP A 227 15.93 -0.06 -17.57
CA TRP A 227 17.02 -1.02 -17.45
C TRP A 227 16.95 -2.08 -18.55
N GLU A 228 15.78 -2.68 -18.78
CA GLU A 228 15.61 -3.69 -19.82
C GLU A 228 15.70 -3.08 -21.21
N ASN A 229 14.94 -2.02 -21.49
CA ASN A 229 14.89 -1.40 -22.81
C ASN A 229 16.12 -0.52 -23.13
N TYR A 230 17.18 -0.55 -22.31
CA TYR A 230 18.30 0.39 -22.40
C TYR A 230 18.89 0.52 -23.81
N ARG A 231 19.23 -0.61 -24.45
CA ARG A 231 19.76 -0.62 -25.82
C ARG A 231 18.74 -0.10 -26.83
N VAL A 232 17.48 -0.50 -26.71
CA VAL A 232 16.40 -0.05 -27.60
C VAL A 232 16.19 1.46 -27.50
N LEU A 233 16.27 2.02 -26.29
CA LEU A 233 16.18 3.45 -26.05
C LEU A 233 17.35 4.19 -26.72
N HIS A 234 18.57 3.68 -26.57
CA HIS A 234 19.76 4.24 -27.24
C HIS A 234 19.61 4.24 -28.77
N ASP A 235 19.20 3.11 -29.35
CA ASP A 235 19.00 2.99 -30.80
C ASP A 235 17.93 3.97 -31.29
N HIS A 236 16.80 4.07 -30.56
CA HIS A 236 15.74 5.01 -30.89
C HIS A 236 16.19 6.47 -30.82
N PHE A 237 16.90 6.86 -29.76
CA PHE A 237 17.37 8.24 -29.59
C PHE A 237 18.43 8.60 -30.62
N THR A 238 19.34 7.69 -30.92
CA THR A 238 20.37 7.88 -31.95
C THR A 238 19.75 8.02 -33.34
N ASN A 239 18.80 7.14 -33.70
CA ASN A 239 18.07 7.21 -34.96
C ASN A 239 17.31 8.53 -35.08
N ALA A 240 16.60 8.95 -34.03
CA ALA A 240 15.84 10.20 -34.04
C ALA A 240 16.73 11.46 -34.01
N ALA A 241 17.92 11.39 -33.41
CA ALA A 241 18.88 12.50 -33.41
C ALA A 241 19.53 12.71 -34.80
N ASN A 242 19.73 11.62 -35.55
CA ASN A 242 20.35 11.64 -36.88
C ASN A 242 19.34 11.78 -38.04
N ASP A 243 18.05 11.68 -37.75
CA ASP A 243 16.97 11.80 -38.74
C ASP A 243 16.85 13.24 -39.28
N THR A 244 17.42 13.48 -40.46
CA THR A 244 17.46 14.80 -41.11
C THR A 244 16.08 15.34 -41.48
N SER A 245 15.03 14.51 -41.48
CA SER A 245 13.65 14.94 -41.73
C SER A 245 13.02 15.66 -40.53
N ARG A 246 13.59 15.53 -39.33
CA ARG A 246 13.15 16.23 -38.12
C ARG A 246 13.76 17.62 -38.04
N ASP A 247 13.11 18.53 -37.35
CA ASP A 247 13.68 19.86 -37.09
C ASP A 247 14.91 19.78 -36.15
N SER A 248 15.72 20.84 -36.16
CA SER A 248 16.97 20.89 -35.39
C SER A 248 16.77 20.83 -33.88
N ARG A 249 15.63 21.32 -33.36
CA ARG A 249 15.30 21.32 -31.94
C ARG A 249 14.93 19.91 -31.48
N ASP A 250 14.15 19.19 -32.27
CA ASP A 250 13.79 17.80 -32.02
C ASP A 250 15.03 16.91 -32.05
N ARG A 251 15.89 17.03 -33.08
CA ARG A 251 17.15 16.26 -33.13
C ARG A 251 18.04 16.53 -31.91
N ALA A 252 18.18 17.80 -31.51
CA ALA A 252 18.94 18.18 -30.32
C ALA A 252 18.34 17.61 -29.02
N LYS A 253 17.01 17.52 -28.92
CA LYS A 253 16.31 16.89 -27.80
C LYS A 253 16.65 15.40 -27.69
N TYR A 254 16.57 14.63 -28.77
CA TYR A 254 16.90 13.20 -28.74
C TYR A 254 18.38 12.97 -28.45
N LYS A 255 19.27 13.78 -29.04
CA LYS A 255 20.70 13.75 -28.70
C LYS A 255 20.93 13.99 -27.20
N GLY A 256 20.27 15.00 -26.62
CA GLY A 256 20.37 15.28 -25.20
C GLY A 256 19.82 14.17 -24.30
N LEU A 257 18.80 13.42 -24.75
CA LEU A 257 18.32 12.23 -24.03
C LEU A 257 19.34 11.09 -24.11
N ASP A 258 19.97 10.89 -25.27
CA ASP A 258 21.02 9.89 -25.45
C ASP A 258 22.28 10.20 -24.64
N ASP A 259 22.71 11.46 -24.61
CA ASP A 259 23.84 11.94 -23.81
C ASP A 259 23.64 11.73 -22.29
N VAL A 260 22.38 11.72 -21.84
CA VAL A 260 22.03 11.37 -20.45
C VAL A 260 22.01 9.86 -20.28
N LEU A 261 21.33 9.11 -21.17
CA LEU A 261 21.20 7.66 -21.09
C LEU A 261 22.56 6.95 -21.08
N THR A 262 23.49 7.40 -21.94
CA THR A 262 24.85 6.84 -22.10
C THR A 262 25.85 7.35 -21.07
N SER A 263 25.43 8.19 -20.12
CA SER A 263 26.31 8.68 -19.08
C SER A 263 26.64 7.61 -18.04
N ALA A 264 27.92 7.44 -17.71
CA ALA A 264 28.39 6.62 -16.59
C ALA A 264 27.68 6.97 -15.27
N THR A 265 27.47 8.27 -15.01
CA THR A 265 26.75 8.79 -13.85
C THR A 265 25.29 8.38 -13.85
N PHE A 266 24.61 8.45 -15.00
CA PHE A 266 23.21 8.03 -15.10
C PHE A 266 23.07 6.53 -14.85
N VAL A 267 23.93 5.70 -15.45
CA VAL A 267 23.89 4.25 -15.28
C VAL A 267 24.18 3.85 -13.82
N SER A 268 25.12 4.54 -13.16
CA SER A 268 25.34 4.42 -11.70
C SER A 268 24.08 4.71 -10.90
N ASN A 269 23.43 5.85 -11.16
CA ASN A 269 22.19 6.22 -10.48
C ASN A 269 21.05 5.24 -10.78
N LEU A 270 20.98 4.72 -12.00
CA LEU A 270 19.98 3.73 -12.42
C LEU A 270 20.13 2.42 -11.66
N GLY A 271 21.35 1.87 -11.55
CA GLY A 271 21.61 0.66 -10.77
C GLY A 271 21.25 0.82 -9.31
N LEU A 272 21.64 1.94 -8.69
CA LEU A 272 21.39 2.22 -7.28
C LEU A 272 19.89 2.30 -7.00
N MET A 273 19.16 3.04 -7.83
CA MET A 273 17.72 3.17 -7.71
C MET A 273 17.01 1.85 -7.96
N TYR A 274 17.54 1.01 -8.85
CA TYR A 274 16.92 -0.27 -9.15
C TYR A 274 17.05 -1.24 -7.97
N ASP A 275 18.23 -1.35 -7.35
CA ASP A 275 18.42 -2.17 -6.14
C ASP A 275 17.48 -1.71 -5.02
N ALA A 276 17.46 -0.41 -4.73
CA ALA A 276 16.65 0.17 -3.67
C ALA A 276 15.13 -0.02 -3.87
N LEU A 277 14.65 0.21 -5.10
CA LEU A 277 13.24 0.07 -5.42
C LEU A 277 12.80 -1.39 -5.46
N THR A 278 13.68 -2.32 -5.82
CA THR A 278 13.38 -3.75 -5.82
C THR A 278 13.08 -4.24 -4.41
N GLU A 279 13.98 -3.99 -3.47
CA GLU A 279 13.82 -4.36 -2.06
C GLU A 279 12.54 -3.76 -1.45
N LEU A 280 12.30 -2.46 -1.67
CA LEU A 280 11.08 -1.81 -1.16
C LEU A 280 9.80 -2.31 -1.84
N SER A 281 9.86 -2.68 -3.11
CA SER A 281 8.74 -3.27 -3.86
C SER A 281 8.38 -4.65 -3.29
N ASP A 282 9.39 -5.46 -2.95
CA ASP A 282 9.23 -6.76 -2.30
C ASP A 282 8.70 -6.65 -0.86
N LEU A 283 9.26 -5.74 -0.06
CA LEU A 283 8.71 -5.44 1.27
C LEU A 283 7.25 -4.99 1.15
N SER A 284 6.95 -4.10 0.21
CA SER A 284 5.59 -3.58 0.00
C SER A 284 4.60 -4.69 -0.34
N ARG A 285 4.95 -5.59 -1.26
CA ARG A 285 4.13 -6.77 -1.60
C ARG A 285 3.93 -7.70 -0.40
N GLN A 286 4.97 -7.93 0.39
CA GLN A 286 4.89 -8.79 1.58
C GLN A 286 3.91 -8.21 2.61
N LEU A 287 4.02 -6.91 2.91
CA LEU A 287 3.15 -6.20 3.87
C LEU A 287 1.69 -6.12 3.43
N GLN A 288 1.40 -6.30 2.14
CA GLN A 288 0.05 -6.28 1.58
C GLN A 288 -0.63 -7.65 1.57
N LYS A 289 0.03 -8.72 2.06
CA LYS A 289 -0.59 -10.05 2.18
C LYS A 289 -1.77 -10.00 3.14
N ARG A 290 -2.84 -10.75 2.82
CA ARG A 290 -4.09 -10.77 3.61
C ARG A 290 -3.90 -11.26 5.05
N GLU A 291 -3.00 -12.21 5.23
CA GLU A 291 -2.67 -12.83 6.53
C GLU A 291 -1.60 -12.04 7.31
N MET A 292 -1.26 -10.83 6.86
CA MET A 292 -0.21 -10.04 7.49
C MET A 292 -0.63 -9.59 8.90
N THR A 293 0.23 -9.89 9.87
CA THR A 293 0.10 -9.50 11.29
C THR A 293 1.13 -8.44 11.66
N LEU A 294 0.85 -7.57 12.64
CA LEU A 294 1.80 -6.55 13.08
C LEU A 294 3.20 -7.11 13.46
N PRO A 295 3.33 -8.21 14.20
CA PRO A 295 4.67 -8.73 14.55
C PRO A 295 5.45 -9.25 13.35
N THR A 296 4.77 -9.91 12.40
CA THR A 296 5.38 -10.30 11.12
C THR A 296 5.83 -9.07 10.32
N ALA A 297 5.02 -8.01 10.30
CA ALA A 297 5.35 -6.76 9.63
C ALA A 297 6.58 -6.08 10.25
N ASP A 298 6.63 -5.99 11.58
CA ASP A 298 7.78 -5.47 12.34
C ASP A 298 9.06 -6.27 12.03
N ARG A 299 8.98 -7.60 11.99
CA ARG A 299 10.11 -8.45 11.61
C ARG A 299 10.58 -8.19 10.18
N LEU A 300 9.65 -8.04 9.24
CA LEU A 300 9.97 -7.76 7.83
C LEU A 300 10.65 -6.40 7.68
N LEU A 301 10.13 -5.37 8.33
CA LEU A 301 10.71 -4.03 8.32
C LEU A 301 12.08 -3.99 8.99
N THR A 302 12.24 -4.67 10.13
CA THR A 302 13.53 -4.80 10.83
C THR A 302 14.56 -5.56 9.99
N ARG A 303 14.14 -6.59 9.23
CA ARG A 303 15.01 -7.25 8.24
C ARG A 303 15.41 -6.29 7.14
N GLU A 304 14.46 -5.53 6.59
CA GLU A 304 14.70 -4.59 5.51
C GLU A 304 15.71 -3.49 5.90
N ILE A 305 15.58 -2.97 7.12
CA ILE A 305 16.55 -2.02 7.67
C ILE A 305 17.96 -2.61 7.67
N ARG A 306 18.13 -3.86 8.12
CA ARG A 306 19.44 -4.54 8.11
C ARG A 306 19.98 -4.75 6.69
N VAL A 307 19.11 -5.02 5.72
CA VAL A 307 19.48 -5.12 4.30
C VAL A 307 20.03 -3.78 3.82
N PHE A 308 19.32 -2.67 4.05
CA PHE A 308 19.83 -1.35 3.65
C PHE A 308 21.07 -0.90 4.42
N GLU A 309 21.22 -1.26 5.70
CA GLU A 309 22.46 -1.05 6.45
C GLU A 309 23.64 -1.78 5.80
N SER A 310 23.43 -3.03 5.37
CA SER A 310 24.44 -3.77 4.60
C SER A 310 24.74 -3.07 3.27
N MET A 311 23.72 -2.57 2.57
CA MET A 311 23.86 -1.88 1.28
C MET A 311 24.64 -0.56 1.33
N VAL A 312 24.91 -0.01 2.53
CA VAL A 312 25.83 1.12 2.70
C VAL A 312 27.25 0.76 2.24
N THR A 313 27.66 -0.49 2.43
CA THR A 313 29.02 -0.97 2.13
C THR A 313 29.06 -2.07 1.06
N MET A 314 27.99 -2.84 0.92
CA MET A 314 27.90 -3.95 -0.02
C MET A 314 26.89 -3.62 -1.12
N PRO A 315 27.33 -3.39 -2.38
CA PRO A 315 26.42 -3.04 -3.46
C PRO A 315 25.41 -4.16 -3.73
N GLY A 316 24.19 -3.79 -4.12
CA GLY A 316 23.19 -4.73 -4.59
C GLY A 316 23.55 -5.35 -5.96
N PRO A 317 22.73 -6.29 -6.44
CA PRO A 317 23.01 -7.03 -7.69
C PRO A 317 23.08 -6.11 -8.92
N HIS A 318 22.24 -5.08 -9.01
CA HIS A 318 22.23 -4.17 -10.14
C HIS A 318 23.40 -3.21 -10.08
N MET A 319 23.74 -2.67 -8.90
CA MET A 319 24.96 -1.87 -8.74
C MET A 319 26.23 -2.66 -9.02
N THR A 320 26.28 -3.95 -8.66
CA THR A 320 27.41 -4.83 -9.01
C THR A 320 27.55 -4.98 -10.53
N THR A 321 26.43 -5.13 -11.24
CA THR A 321 26.41 -5.14 -12.72
C THR A 321 26.91 -3.81 -13.29
N VAL A 322 26.49 -2.68 -12.70
CA VAL A 322 26.95 -1.36 -13.13
C VAL A 322 28.45 -1.17 -12.89
N HIS A 323 29.00 -1.59 -11.74
CA HIS A 323 30.45 -1.50 -11.50
C HIS A 323 31.26 -2.20 -12.59
N THR A 324 30.81 -3.38 -13.03
CA THR A 324 31.43 -4.10 -14.15
C THR A 324 31.33 -3.31 -15.45
N ALA A 325 30.13 -2.80 -15.76
CA ALA A 325 29.88 -1.99 -16.95
C ALA A 325 30.71 -0.68 -17.00
N LEU A 326 30.93 -0.04 -15.84
CA LEU A 326 31.78 1.14 -15.72
C LEU A 326 33.25 0.81 -15.97
N ALA A 327 33.74 -0.33 -15.45
CA ALA A 327 35.09 -0.80 -15.71
C ALA A 327 35.30 -1.12 -17.21
N GLU A 328 34.30 -1.73 -17.84
CA GLU A 328 34.29 -2.05 -19.28
C GLU A 328 33.96 -0.85 -20.18
N LYS A 329 33.54 0.28 -19.59
CA LYS A 329 33.04 1.48 -20.29
C LYS A 329 31.91 1.18 -21.28
N SER A 330 31.11 0.15 -21.01
CA SER A 330 30.01 -0.30 -21.85
C SER A 330 28.90 -0.88 -20.98
N PHE A 331 27.65 -0.49 -21.24
CA PHE A 331 26.48 -1.06 -20.58
C PHE A 331 25.49 -1.57 -21.61
N LYS A 332 25.09 -2.85 -21.50
CA LYS A 332 24.17 -3.53 -22.43
C LYS A 332 24.53 -3.32 -23.92
N GLY A 333 25.83 -3.32 -24.22
CA GLY A 333 26.36 -3.17 -25.59
C GLY A 333 26.45 -1.74 -26.10
N VAL A 334 26.26 -0.74 -25.24
CA VAL A 334 26.36 0.69 -25.57
C VAL A 334 27.53 1.32 -24.82
N ALA A 335 28.38 2.05 -25.54
CA ALA A 335 29.54 2.72 -24.95
C ALA A 335 29.14 3.85 -24.00
N LEU A 336 29.76 3.90 -22.82
CA LEU A 336 29.50 4.90 -21.80
C LEU A 336 30.36 6.14 -21.96
N ARG A 337 29.81 7.29 -21.56
CA ARG A 337 30.45 8.60 -21.63
C ARG A 337 30.44 9.30 -20.28
N GLU A 338 31.41 10.18 -20.07
CA GLU A 338 31.39 11.09 -18.93
C GLU A 338 30.45 12.26 -19.20
N ASN A 339 29.63 12.63 -18.21
CA ASN A 339 28.73 13.77 -18.30
C ASN A 339 28.71 14.53 -16.97
N GLY A 340 29.58 15.53 -16.85
CA GLY A 340 29.73 16.34 -15.63
C GLY A 340 28.52 17.18 -15.24
N ARG A 341 27.44 17.20 -16.05
CA ARG A 341 26.18 17.89 -15.69
C ARG A 341 25.29 17.03 -14.80
N LEU A 342 25.51 15.71 -14.77
CA LEU A 342 24.77 14.80 -13.91
C LEU A 342 25.47 14.67 -12.56
N VAL A 343 24.68 14.67 -11.50
CA VAL A 343 25.18 14.49 -10.13
C VAL A 343 25.03 13.02 -9.78
N GLN A 344 26.14 12.39 -9.40
CA GLN A 344 26.13 11.01 -8.92
C GLN A 344 25.51 10.96 -7.52
N ILE A 345 24.61 10.01 -7.31
CA ILE A 345 24.01 9.77 -6.00
C ILE A 345 25.04 9.02 -5.14
N HIS A 346 25.33 9.54 -3.95
CA HIS A 346 26.22 8.88 -3.02
C HIS A 346 25.51 7.69 -2.36
N ALA A 347 25.77 6.46 -2.84
CA ALA A 347 25.10 5.23 -2.40
C ALA A 347 25.05 5.08 -0.87
N GLY A 348 26.19 5.24 -0.18
CA GLY A 348 26.23 5.13 1.29
C GLY A 348 25.45 6.20 2.05
N GLN A 349 25.25 7.40 1.49
CA GLN A 349 24.39 8.42 2.09
C GLN A 349 22.93 8.07 1.81
N PHE A 350 22.63 7.68 0.57
CA PHE A 350 21.28 7.29 0.14
C PHE A 350 20.70 6.16 1.00
N PHE A 351 21.44 5.06 1.20
CA PHE A 351 20.97 3.95 2.03
C PHE A 351 20.91 4.30 3.53
N ARG A 352 21.81 5.14 4.05
CA ARG A 352 21.70 5.66 5.42
C ARG A 352 20.42 6.47 5.63
N SER A 353 20.11 7.39 4.71
CA SER A 353 18.85 8.14 4.73
C SER A 353 17.64 7.22 4.62
N MET A 354 17.68 6.17 3.79
CA MET A 354 16.61 5.16 3.73
C MET A 354 16.40 4.45 5.07
N VAL A 355 17.49 4.03 5.73
CA VAL A 355 17.45 3.37 7.05
C VAL A 355 16.83 4.29 8.10
N GLU A 356 17.26 5.55 8.17
CA GLU A 356 16.72 6.53 9.12
C GLU A 356 15.22 6.77 8.89
N ASN A 357 14.82 6.92 7.62
CA ASN A 357 13.43 7.11 7.24
C ASN A 357 12.55 5.88 7.59
N LEU A 358 13.02 4.66 7.33
CA LEU A 358 12.28 3.44 7.68
C LEU A 358 12.17 3.25 9.20
N ARG A 359 13.25 3.51 9.96
CA ARG A 359 13.22 3.47 11.43
C ARG A 359 12.19 4.42 11.99
N HIS A 360 12.21 5.67 11.55
CA HIS A 360 11.24 6.67 11.98
C HIS A 360 9.80 6.26 11.64
N ARG A 361 9.59 5.57 10.51
CA ARG A 361 8.26 5.08 10.08
C ARG A 361 7.77 3.84 10.83
N MET A 362 8.65 3.11 11.52
CA MET A 362 8.23 2.06 12.45
C MET A 362 7.80 2.62 13.80
N THR A 363 8.48 3.68 14.26
CA THR A 363 8.36 4.15 15.65
C THR A 363 7.42 5.35 15.84
N SER A 364 7.12 6.10 14.78
CA SER A 364 6.42 7.38 14.89
C SER A 364 4.96 7.27 14.47
N THR A 365 4.03 7.43 15.39
CA THR A 365 2.58 7.54 15.10
C THR A 365 2.21 8.97 14.65
N THR A 366 3.18 9.76 14.16
CA THR A 366 3.02 11.19 13.89
C THR A 366 3.45 11.54 12.46
N SER A 367 2.90 12.63 11.91
CA SER A 367 3.10 13.05 10.51
C SER A 367 4.56 13.38 10.18
N SER A 368 4.96 13.20 8.91
CA SER A 368 6.35 13.39 8.41
C SER A 368 6.89 14.83 8.39
N HIS A 369 6.05 15.86 8.63
CA HIS A 369 6.40 17.27 8.41
C HIS A 369 6.68 18.09 9.68
N VAL A 370 6.87 17.46 10.85
CA VAL A 370 7.01 18.19 12.13
C VAL A 370 8.45 18.11 12.64
N SER A 371 9.07 19.26 12.90
CA SER A 371 10.41 19.32 13.50
C SER A 371 10.40 18.75 14.93
N THR A 372 11.47 18.04 15.27
CA THR A 372 11.62 17.25 16.51
C THR A 372 11.85 18.07 17.77
N ARG A 373 11.70 19.41 17.73
CA ARG A 373 12.21 20.27 18.81
C ARG A 373 11.24 20.63 19.93
N GLU A 374 9.97 20.28 19.87
CA GLU A 374 9.05 20.66 20.95
C GLU A 374 8.08 19.55 21.37
N ILE A 375 8.26 19.13 22.62
CA ILE A 375 7.43 18.32 23.55
C ILE A 375 6.87 17.00 22.97
N PRO A 376 7.42 15.83 23.37
CA PRO A 376 6.93 14.55 22.92
C PRO A 376 5.64 14.13 23.66
N LEU A 377 4.68 13.58 22.92
CA LEU A 377 3.61 12.72 23.42
C LEU A 377 4.20 11.37 23.89
N HIS A 378 5.12 11.40 24.85
CA HIS A 378 5.91 10.24 25.33
C HIS A 378 5.06 9.02 25.74
N GLY A 379 3.75 9.18 25.99
CA GLY A 379 2.87 8.07 26.36
C GLY A 379 2.31 7.23 25.22
N ARG A 380 1.98 7.80 24.05
CA ARG A 380 1.31 7.02 22.97
C ARG A 380 2.29 6.12 22.23
N GLU A 381 3.36 6.68 21.70
CA GLU A 381 4.35 5.92 20.92
C GLU A 381 4.97 4.81 21.78
N ALA A 382 5.21 5.07 23.07
CA ALA A 382 5.66 4.04 24.02
C ALA A 382 4.61 2.93 24.21
N ARG A 383 3.33 3.27 24.38
CA ARG A 383 2.24 2.27 24.48
C ARG A 383 2.08 1.45 23.20
N ASP A 384 2.11 2.09 22.05
CA ASP A 384 1.93 1.43 20.75
C ASP A 384 3.11 0.50 20.45
N ASN A 385 4.35 0.93 20.77
CA ASN A 385 5.52 0.06 20.71
C ASN A 385 5.42 -1.11 21.70
N GLN A 386 4.97 -0.87 22.93
CA GLN A 386 4.76 -1.93 23.91
C GLN A 386 3.72 -2.95 23.42
N LEU A 387 2.63 -2.49 22.81
CA LEU A 387 1.60 -3.36 22.25
C LEU A 387 2.16 -4.28 21.18
N ILE A 388 3.02 -3.77 20.29
CA ILE A 388 3.69 -4.58 19.26
C ILE A 388 4.62 -5.62 19.92
N GLN A 389 5.34 -5.27 20.99
CA GLN A 389 6.18 -6.22 21.72
C GLN A 389 5.34 -7.30 22.41
N ASP A 390 4.23 -6.93 23.05
CA ASP A 390 3.31 -7.86 23.70
C ASP A 390 2.74 -8.85 22.67
N MET A 391 2.39 -8.39 21.47
CA MET A 391 1.95 -9.25 20.37
C MET A 391 3.03 -10.20 19.86
N LYS A 392 4.32 -9.93 20.04
CA LYS A 392 5.38 -10.89 19.62
C LYS A 392 5.32 -12.17 20.44
N VAL A 393 4.95 -12.08 21.71
CA VAL A 393 4.95 -13.22 22.64
C VAL A 393 3.89 -14.27 22.29
N ILE A 394 2.81 -13.89 21.60
CA ILE A 394 1.81 -14.87 21.14
C ILE A 394 2.24 -15.62 19.87
N HIS A 395 3.33 -15.21 19.21
CA HIS A 395 3.82 -15.87 18.00
C HIS A 395 4.80 -17.02 18.33
N PRO A 396 4.53 -18.26 17.89
CA PRO A 396 5.38 -19.41 18.24
C PRO A 396 6.83 -19.28 17.78
N GLY A 397 7.08 -18.56 16.68
CA GLY A 397 8.43 -18.32 16.17
C GLY A 397 9.25 -17.32 17.00
N SER A 398 8.71 -16.71 18.05
CA SER A 398 9.46 -15.88 19.00
C SER A 398 9.82 -16.64 20.29
N TRP A 399 9.30 -17.86 20.46
CA TRP A 399 9.50 -18.64 21.66
C TRP A 399 10.92 -19.23 21.70
N PRO A 400 11.59 -19.23 22.87
CA PRO A 400 12.83 -19.96 23.07
C PRO A 400 12.77 -21.42 22.58
N GLU A 401 13.86 -21.87 21.98
CA GLU A 401 14.04 -23.28 21.57
C GLU A 401 14.21 -24.21 22.80
N GLU A 402 14.66 -23.66 23.92
CA GLU A 402 14.80 -24.33 25.22
C GLU A 402 13.44 -24.61 25.91
N GLU A 403 13.50 -24.99 27.19
CA GLU A 403 12.32 -25.20 28.04
C GLU A 403 11.57 -23.88 28.23
N LEU A 404 10.29 -23.89 27.85
CA LEU A 404 9.43 -22.71 27.90
C LEU A 404 8.74 -22.68 29.26
N ASP A 405 9.07 -21.70 30.11
CA ASP A 405 8.41 -21.55 31.40
C ASP A 405 6.89 -21.43 31.25
N VAL A 406 6.15 -22.10 32.13
CA VAL A 406 4.67 -22.16 32.05
C VAL A 406 4.04 -20.76 32.18
N GLN A 407 4.71 -19.80 32.82
CA GLN A 407 4.26 -18.42 32.97
C GLN A 407 4.89 -17.47 31.94
N TYR A 408 5.76 -17.95 31.05
CA TYR A 408 6.35 -17.15 29.97
C TYR A 408 5.24 -16.42 29.19
N GLY A 409 5.30 -15.10 29.17
CA GLY A 409 4.36 -14.29 28.40
C GLY A 409 3.01 -13.98 29.06
N ASP A 410 2.76 -14.46 30.28
CA ASP A 410 1.48 -14.24 30.97
C ASP A 410 1.21 -12.74 31.18
N VAL A 411 2.25 -11.96 31.50
CA VAL A 411 2.12 -10.51 31.73
C VAL A 411 1.76 -9.78 30.44
N GLU A 412 2.42 -10.13 29.33
CA GLU A 412 2.15 -9.61 28.00
C GLU A 412 0.72 -9.94 27.56
N VAL A 413 0.28 -11.19 27.74
CA VAL A 413 -1.08 -11.62 27.43
C VAL A 413 -2.11 -10.86 28.28
N LEU A 414 -1.85 -10.66 29.57
CA LEU A 414 -2.73 -9.86 30.43
C LEU A 414 -2.87 -8.42 29.94
N ARG A 415 -1.77 -7.78 29.52
CA ARG A 415 -1.79 -6.43 28.94
C ARG A 415 -2.58 -6.40 27.63
N LEU A 416 -2.39 -7.39 26.75
CA LEU A 416 -3.17 -7.51 25.52
C LEU A 416 -4.66 -7.66 25.81
N CYS A 417 -5.03 -8.47 26.81
CA CYS A 417 -6.42 -8.66 27.20
C CYS A 417 -7.07 -7.35 27.66
N GLU A 418 -6.32 -6.54 28.41
CA GLU A 418 -6.79 -5.26 28.92
C GLU A 418 -6.97 -4.21 27.80
N VAL A 419 -6.04 -4.15 26.85
CA VAL A 419 -6.11 -3.21 25.71
C VAL A 419 -7.20 -3.63 24.73
N LEU A 420 -7.28 -4.91 24.39
CA LEU A 420 -8.21 -5.45 23.39
C LEU A 420 -9.58 -5.81 23.96
N LYS A 421 -9.78 -5.62 25.28
CA LYS A 421 -11.05 -5.89 25.98
C LYS A 421 -11.54 -7.33 25.76
N VAL A 422 -10.67 -8.30 26.00
CA VAL A 422 -11.00 -9.74 26.03
C VAL A 422 -10.82 -10.30 27.43
N ASP A 423 -11.42 -11.46 27.72
CA ASP A 423 -11.35 -12.05 29.07
C ASP A 423 -9.90 -12.31 29.48
N ARG A 424 -9.52 -11.94 30.71
CA ARG A 424 -8.14 -12.03 31.18
C ARG A 424 -7.78 -13.43 31.66
N ARG A 425 -8.69 -14.08 32.40
CA ARG A 425 -8.38 -15.30 33.15
C ARG A 425 -8.37 -16.52 32.23
N GLU A 426 -9.42 -16.66 31.43
CA GLU A 426 -9.56 -17.75 30.47
C GLU A 426 -8.48 -17.65 29.39
N THR A 427 -8.19 -16.45 28.89
CA THR A 427 -7.16 -16.26 27.86
C THR A 427 -5.76 -16.62 28.35
N VAL A 428 -5.37 -16.24 29.57
CA VAL A 428 -4.05 -16.64 30.12
C VAL A 428 -3.97 -18.16 30.26
N GLN A 429 -5.03 -18.80 30.75
CA GLN A 429 -5.07 -20.25 30.88
C GLN A 429 -5.00 -20.94 29.51
N GLY A 430 -5.75 -20.44 28.53
CA GLY A 430 -5.69 -20.88 27.14
C GLY A 430 -4.33 -20.63 26.49
N PHE A 431 -3.62 -19.56 26.85
CA PHE A 431 -2.26 -19.31 26.35
C PHE A 431 -1.25 -20.33 26.89
N ARG A 432 -1.40 -20.76 28.14
CA ARG A 432 -0.57 -21.84 28.70
C ARG A 432 -0.77 -23.15 27.96
N GLU A 433 -2.01 -23.54 27.69
CA GLU A 433 -2.33 -24.72 26.85
C GLU A 433 -1.81 -24.57 25.41
N TYR A 434 -1.90 -23.36 24.84
CA TYR A 434 -1.38 -23.05 23.51
C TYR A 434 0.13 -23.24 23.43
N LYS A 435 0.86 -22.86 24.49
CA LYS A 435 2.31 -23.09 24.62
C LYS A 435 2.66 -24.57 24.79
N GLU A 436 1.93 -25.30 25.63
CA GLU A 436 2.13 -26.76 25.85
C GLU A 436 2.01 -27.56 24.55
N THR A 437 1.05 -27.18 23.70
CA THR A 437 0.86 -27.80 22.38
C THR A 437 1.81 -27.28 21.31
N ARG A 438 2.78 -26.41 21.67
CA ARG A 438 3.68 -25.70 20.76
C ARG A 438 2.91 -25.06 19.58
N ALA A 439 1.73 -24.50 19.85
CA ALA A 439 0.82 -23.89 18.89
C ALA A 439 0.34 -24.81 17.75
N SER A 440 0.41 -26.14 17.92
CA SER A 440 -0.19 -27.10 16.97
C SER A 440 -1.72 -27.05 16.98
N ARG A 441 -2.33 -26.60 18.09
CA ARG A 441 -3.77 -26.40 18.24
C ARG A 441 -4.02 -25.09 18.95
N THR A 442 -5.03 -24.33 18.52
CA THR A 442 -5.51 -23.14 19.23
C THR A 442 -6.60 -23.53 20.23
N PRO A 443 -6.40 -23.32 21.55
CA PRO A 443 -7.46 -23.50 22.54
C PRO A 443 -8.58 -22.48 22.35
N ALA A 444 -9.83 -22.90 22.60
CA ALA A 444 -11.01 -22.03 22.44
C ALA A 444 -10.90 -20.75 23.26
N ALA A 445 -10.35 -20.83 24.47
CA ALA A 445 -10.13 -19.68 25.35
C ALA A 445 -9.11 -18.66 24.80
N MET A 446 -8.24 -19.07 23.86
CA MET A 446 -7.25 -18.19 23.23
C MET A 446 -7.78 -17.52 21.94
N GLU A 447 -8.83 -18.08 21.32
CA GLU A 447 -9.38 -17.55 20.07
C GLU A 447 -9.80 -16.08 20.12
N PRO A 448 -10.49 -15.59 21.18
CA PRO A 448 -10.91 -14.19 21.22
C PRO A 448 -9.73 -13.22 21.13
N LEU A 449 -8.63 -13.53 21.83
CA LEU A 449 -7.42 -12.71 21.78
C LEU A 449 -6.77 -12.75 20.40
N LEU A 450 -6.61 -13.94 19.81
CA LEU A 450 -6.00 -14.07 18.48
C LEU A 450 -6.82 -13.36 17.41
N LYS A 451 -8.16 -13.50 17.44
CA LYS A 451 -9.06 -12.78 16.54
C LYS A 451 -8.98 -11.26 16.75
N ALA A 452 -8.89 -10.80 18.01
CA ALA A 452 -8.72 -9.37 18.32
C ALA A 452 -7.39 -8.82 17.77
N VAL A 453 -6.28 -9.53 17.96
CA VAL A 453 -4.97 -9.11 17.41
C VAL A 453 -5.00 -9.10 15.87
N ARG A 454 -5.55 -10.13 15.24
CA ARG A 454 -5.67 -10.23 13.77
C ARG A 454 -6.64 -9.23 13.16
N THR A 455 -7.52 -8.65 13.98
CA THR A 455 -8.43 -7.57 13.57
C THR A 455 -7.66 -6.27 13.29
N ILE A 456 -6.48 -6.07 13.89
CA ILE A 456 -5.67 -4.88 13.63
C ILE A 456 -5.06 -4.96 12.24
N ALA A 457 -5.41 -3.99 11.38
CA ALA A 457 -4.93 -3.95 10.02
C ALA A 457 -3.48 -3.45 9.93
N VAL A 458 -2.65 -4.16 9.16
CA VAL A 458 -1.25 -3.76 8.88
C VAL A 458 -1.14 -2.84 7.66
N SER A 459 -2.09 -2.94 6.73
CA SER A 459 -2.07 -2.19 5.46
C SER A 459 -3.43 -1.58 5.16
N THR A 460 -3.41 -0.34 4.66
CA THR A 460 -4.59 0.38 4.14
C THR A 460 -4.82 0.12 2.65
N THR A 461 -4.02 -0.73 1.99
CA THR A 461 -4.16 -1.05 0.55
C THR A 461 -5.57 -1.51 0.13
N PRO A 462 -6.33 -2.28 0.95
CA PRO A 462 -7.72 -2.57 0.62
C PRO A 462 -8.54 -1.30 0.39
N VAL A 463 -8.39 -0.28 1.25
CA VAL A 463 -9.10 0.99 1.14
C VAL A 463 -8.76 1.72 -0.15
N SER A 464 -7.48 1.81 -0.49
CA SER A 464 -7.04 2.46 -1.73
C SER A 464 -7.52 1.71 -2.98
N SER A 465 -7.74 0.39 -2.89
CA SER A 465 -8.32 -0.40 -3.98
C SER A 465 -9.79 -0.04 -4.22
N TYR A 466 -10.54 0.31 -3.17
CA TYR A 466 -11.91 0.85 -3.26
C TYR A 466 -11.93 2.32 -3.70
N ALA A 467 -10.87 3.10 -3.39
CA ALA A 467 -10.73 4.47 -3.86
C ALA A 467 -10.42 4.58 -5.37
N PHE A 468 -9.70 3.60 -5.92
CA PHE A 468 -9.21 3.65 -7.31
C PHE A 468 -10.32 3.82 -8.38
N PRO A 469 -11.44 3.07 -8.34
CA PRO A 469 -12.58 3.28 -9.26
C PRO A 469 -13.11 4.72 -9.29
N LEU A 470 -13.07 5.43 -8.16
CA LEU A 470 -13.56 6.81 -8.04
C LEU A 470 -12.67 7.82 -8.79
N GLN A 471 -11.39 7.50 -8.98
CA GLN A 471 -10.40 8.37 -9.65
C GLN A 471 -10.39 8.19 -11.17
N ILE A 472 -10.75 7.00 -11.69
CA ILE A 472 -10.56 6.64 -13.11
C ILE A 472 -11.81 6.78 -14.00
N GLY A 473 -12.83 7.53 -13.58
CA GLY A 473 -13.95 7.76 -14.48
C GLY A 473 -15.02 6.66 -14.50
N ILE A 474 -15.00 5.67 -13.58
CA ILE A 474 -16.12 4.71 -13.46
C ILE A 474 -17.31 5.47 -12.85
N SER A 475 -17.96 6.28 -13.67
CA SER A 475 -19.17 7.01 -13.37
C SER A 475 -20.33 6.01 -13.33
N LYS A 476 -20.50 5.32 -12.20
CA LYS A 476 -21.74 4.63 -11.85
C LYS A 476 -21.73 4.27 -10.38
N THR A 477 -22.15 5.27 -9.61
CA THR A 477 -22.85 5.21 -8.31
C THR A 477 -22.23 4.35 -7.20
N ASP A 478 -22.50 4.78 -5.96
CA ASP A 478 -22.44 3.99 -4.72
C ASP A 478 -22.78 2.49 -4.93
N SER A 479 -23.71 2.19 -5.85
CA SER A 479 -24.06 0.84 -6.33
C SER A 479 -22.88 -0.05 -6.77
N PHE A 480 -21.83 0.44 -7.44
CA PHE A 480 -20.69 -0.42 -7.85
C PHE A 480 -19.80 -0.83 -6.65
N LEU A 481 -19.56 0.10 -5.72
CA LEU A 481 -18.86 -0.18 -4.45
C LEU A 481 -19.70 -1.11 -3.56
N LYS A 482 -21.01 -0.90 -3.51
CA LYS A 482 -21.99 -1.80 -2.92
C LYS A 482 -21.97 -3.20 -3.55
N LEU A 483 -21.74 -3.32 -4.85
CA LEU A 483 -21.56 -4.62 -5.53
C LEU A 483 -20.29 -5.36 -5.06
N MET A 484 -19.22 -4.64 -4.71
CA MET A 484 -18.01 -5.27 -4.15
C MET A 484 -18.25 -5.85 -2.76
N VAL A 485 -19.13 -5.24 -1.94
CA VAL A 485 -19.59 -5.82 -0.68
C VAL A 485 -20.30 -7.16 -0.92
N MET A 486 -21.12 -7.26 -1.98
CA MET A 486 -21.80 -8.51 -2.37
C MET A 486 -20.80 -9.60 -2.77
N ALA A 487 -19.71 -9.26 -3.47
CA ALA A 487 -18.69 -10.21 -3.91
C ALA A 487 -17.87 -10.81 -2.75
N HIS A 488 -17.78 -10.13 -1.59
CA HIS A 488 -17.17 -10.69 -0.38
C HIS A 488 -18.10 -11.64 0.37
N TYR A 489 -19.40 -11.35 0.41
CA TYR A 489 -20.35 -12.14 1.20
C TYR A 489 -20.83 -13.44 0.52
N PHE A 490 -20.94 -13.46 -0.82
CA PHE A 490 -21.49 -14.60 -1.55
C PHE A 490 -20.46 -15.61 -2.08
N TYR A 491 -19.16 -15.28 -2.08
CA TYR A 491 -18.11 -16.17 -2.60
C TYR A 491 -17.07 -16.54 -1.52
N PRO A 492 -17.31 -17.64 -0.77
CA PRO A 492 -16.25 -18.25 0.04
C PRO A 492 -15.05 -18.68 -0.82
N ALA A 493 -13.88 -18.74 -0.19
CA ALA A 493 -12.54 -18.80 -0.81
C ALA A 493 -12.30 -19.89 -1.89
N ASN A 494 -13.16 -20.91 -1.99
CA ASN A 494 -12.93 -22.09 -2.82
C ASN A 494 -13.18 -21.91 -4.33
N TYR A 495 -13.74 -20.79 -4.80
CA TYR A 495 -14.02 -20.57 -6.22
C TYR A 495 -13.06 -19.60 -6.96
N ARG A 496 -12.01 -19.08 -6.30
CA ARG A 496 -11.12 -18.04 -6.90
C ARG A 496 -9.89 -18.57 -7.65
N GLN A 497 -9.72 -19.88 -7.79
CA GLN A 497 -8.54 -20.49 -8.45
C GLN A 497 -8.66 -20.68 -9.97
N HIS A 498 -9.77 -20.35 -10.63
CA HIS A 498 -9.98 -20.67 -12.07
C HIS A 498 -10.15 -19.46 -13.01
N GLY A 499 -9.83 -18.25 -12.57
CA GLY A 499 -10.11 -17.04 -13.37
C GLY A 499 -8.91 -16.17 -13.72
N ARG A 500 -7.67 -16.64 -13.53
CA ARG A 500 -6.47 -15.78 -13.68
C ARG A 500 -5.47 -16.23 -14.76
N ASP A 501 -5.78 -17.27 -15.53
CA ASP A 501 -4.93 -17.75 -16.62
C ASP A 501 -5.39 -17.30 -18.02
N ASP A 502 -6.55 -16.65 -18.17
CA ASP A 502 -7.03 -16.14 -19.46
C ASP A 502 -7.49 -14.68 -19.36
N MET A 503 -6.54 -13.72 -19.36
CA MET A 503 -6.67 -12.42 -20.04
C MET A 503 -5.36 -11.64 -20.09
#